data_AF-X1NUA5-F1
#
_entry.id   AF-X1NUA5-F1
#
_cell.length_a   1.000
_cell.length_b   1.000
_cell.length_c   1.000
_cell.angle_alpha   90.00
_cell.angle_beta   90.00
_cell.angle_gamma   90.00
#
_symmetry.space_group_name_H-M   'P 1'
#
loop_
_entity.id
_entity.type
_entity.pdbx_description
1 polymer ?
#
loop_
_entity_poly.entity_id
_entity_poly.type
_entity_poly.pdbx_seq_one_letter_code
_entity_poly.pdbx_strand_id
1 'polypeptide(L)'
;MWFMAPFGTLAVAAHTLGQRVERFLFMPGMGLGMGAGVLAGQNLGASQPERAERGGWLAAGLVAGFMLIASVAILLWPESIVRIFSPEPDLAEITSTFLRIAAAGYLMMGFNAVFRHCLSGAGDTLSPMAISILMIWAVQMPLAVLLPQVTNLGVYGVRWAIVAGMVTGAIAYITYFRMGRWKRKKV
;
A
#
# COMPACT_ATOMS: atom_id res chain seq x y z
N MET A 1 -7.00 10.15 9.92
CA MET A 1 -7.08 11.12 11.04
C MET A 1 -8.39 11.02 11.80
N TRP A 2 -9.58 11.07 11.15
CA TRP A 2 -10.86 11.01 11.86
C TRP A 2 -11.02 9.80 12.79
N PHE A 3 -10.62 8.59 12.37
CA PHE A 3 -10.63 7.39 13.23
C PHE A 3 -9.59 7.37 14.35
N MET A 4 -8.54 8.21 14.26
CA MET A 4 -7.49 8.27 15.29
C MET A 4 -7.81 9.34 16.35
N ALA A 5 -8.62 10.36 16.00
CA ALA A 5 -8.92 11.49 16.89
C ALA A 5 -9.61 11.09 18.21
N PRO A 6 -10.56 10.12 18.24
CA PRO A 6 -11.17 9.66 19.49
C PRO A 6 -10.19 9.05 20.49
N PHE A 7 -9.01 8.64 20.04
CA PHE A 7 -7.99 8.00 20.87
C PHE A 7 -6.92 8.96 21.38
N GLY A 8 -7.13 10.27 21.22
CA GLY A 8 -6.27 11.31 21.78
C GLY A 8 -5.21 11.86 20.81
N THR A 9 -4.63 12.98 21.20
CA THR A 9 -3.62 13.71 20.41
C THR A 9 -2.37 12.90 20.16
N LEU A 10 -1.95 12.08 21.12
CA LEU A 10 -0.76 11.22 21.01
C LEU A 10 -0.93 10.16 19.90
N ALA A 11 -2.11 9.53 19.78
CA ALA A 11 -2.39 8.55 18.73
C ALA A 11 -2.38 9.20 17.33
N VAL A 12 -2.93 10.42 17.21
CA VAL A 12 -2.91 11.20 15.97
C VAL A 12 -1.49 11.59 15.59
N ALA A 13 -0.69 12.04 16.56
CA ALA A 13 0.73 12.38 16.36
C ALA A 13 1.53 11.15 15.91
N ALA A 14 1.37 10.02 16.59
CA ALA A 14 2.07 8.76 16.26
C ALA A 14 1.68 8.26 14.86
N HIS A 15 0.40 8.33 14.51
CA HIS A 15 -0.05 8.01 13.15
C HIS A 15 0.59 8.91 12.10
N THR A 16 0.63 10.23 12.36
CA THR A 16 1.21 11.20 11.44
C THR A 16 2.72 10.99 11.26
N LEU A 17 3.44 10.68 12.35
CA LEU A 17 4.86 10.34 12.28
C LEU A 17 5.09 9.04 11.49
N GLY A 18 4.31 7.99 11.78
CA GLY A 18 4.36 6.74 11.03
C GLY A 18 4.11 6.93 9.53
N GLN A 19 3.15 7.80 9.15
CA GLN A 19 2.90 8.13 7.75
C GLN A 19 4.09 8.79 7.05
N ARG A 20 4.95 9.54 7.76
CA ARG A 20 6.17 10.12 7.17
C ARG A 20 7.15 9.01 6.78
N VAL A 21 7.34 8.04 7.67
CA VAL A 21 8.18 6.85 7.41
C VAL A 21 7.61 6.04 6.25
N GLU A 22 6.31 5.74 6.29
CA GLU A 22 5.62 4.97 5.24
C GLU A 22 5.71 5.64 3.86
N ARG A 23 5.59 6.98 3.78
CA ARG A 23 5.75 7.73 2.52
C ARG A 23 7.15 7.60 1.94
N PHE A 24 8.18 7.65 2.79
CA PHE A 24 9.55 7.44 2.35
C PHE A 24 9.74 6.03 1.76
N LEU A 25 9.19 5.01 2.41
CA LEU A 25 9.21 3.63 1.91
C LEU A 25 8.39 3.45 0.64
N PHE A 26 7.33 4.24 0.45
CA PHE A 26 6.48 4.16 -0.73
C PHE A 26 7.15 4.73 -2.00
N MET A 27 8.11 5.65 -1.88
CA MET A 27 8.70 6.35 -3.02
C MET A 27 9.32 5.41 -4.08
N PRO A 28 10.14 4.40 -3.73
CA PRO A 28 10.68 3.47 -4.73
C PRO A 28 9.58 2.67 -5.45
N GLY A 29 8.54 2.26 -4.71
CA GLY A 29 7.39 1.55 -5.28
C GLY A 29 6.59 2.43 -6.24
N MET A 30 6.44 3.71 -5.93
CA MET A 30 5.81 4.70 -6.81
C MET A 30 6.63 4.92 -8.08
N GLY A 31 7.95 5.12 -7.97
CA GLY A 31 8.83 5.35 -9.11
C GLY A 31 8.88 4.16 -10.07
N LEU A 32 9.10 2.95 -9.53
CA LEU A 32 9.09 1.73 -10.33
C LEU A 32 7.71 1.45 -10.94
N GLY A 33 6.63 1.68 -10.19
CA GLY A 33 5.27 1.54 -10.68
C GLY A 33 4.96 2.49 -11.84
N MET A 34 5.34 3.76 -11.74
CA MET A 34 5.18 4.74 -12.83
C MET A 34 5.94 4.33 -14.09
N GLY A 35 7.21 3.92 -13.95
CA GLY A 35 8.01 3.44 -15.07
C GLY A 35 7.39 2.20 -15.74
N ALA A 36 6.91 1.24 -14.93
CA ALA A 36 6.20 0.07 -15.43
C ALA A 36 4.90 0.45 -16.15
N GLY A 37 4.17 1.46 -15.67
CA GLY A 37 3.00 2.02 -16.33
C GLY A 37 3.29 2.60 -17.71
N VAL A 38 4.35 3.39 -17.84
CA VAL A 38 4.78 3.94 -19.13
C VAL A 38 5.13 2.82 -20.11
N LEU A 39 5.92 1.84 -19.66
CA LEU A 39 6.29 0.69 -20.48
C LEU A 39 5.07 -0.17 -20.85
N ALA A 40 4.09 -0.32 -19.96
CA ALA A 40 2.87 -1.05 -20.25
C ALA A 40 2.07 -0.37 -21.38
N GLY A 41 1.88 0.95 -21.29
CA GLY A 41 1.22 1.74 -22.34
C GLY A 41 1.95 1.67 -23.68
N GLN A 42 3.28 1.84 -23.68
CA GLN A 42 4.10 1.76 -24.90
C GLN A 42 4.04 0.37 -25.54
N ASN A 43 4.15 -0.71 -24.76
CA ASN A 43 4.08 -2.07 -25.28
C ASN A 43 2.68 -2.40 -25.82
N LEU A 44 1.61 -1.90 -25.20
CA LEU A 44 0.26 -2.06 -25.73
C LEU A 44 0.07 -1.29 -27.04
N GLY A 45 0.54 -0.04 -27.13
CA GLY A 45 0.54 0.73 -28.36
C GLY A 45 1.35 0.06 -29.49
N ALA A 46 2.43 -0.64 -29.13
CA ALA A 46 3.25 -1.43 -30.04
C ALA A 46 2.70 -2.85 -30.32
N SER A 47 1.44 -3.14 -29.95
CA SER A 47 0.79 -4.45 -30.12
C SER A 47 1.55 -5.63 -29.48
N GLN A 48 2.22 -5.39 -28.36
CA GLN A 48 3.02 -6.37 -27.60
C GLN A 48 2.50 -6.55 -26.15
N PRO A 49 1.25 -7.00 -25.96
CA PRO A 49 0.63 -7.10 -24.63
C PRO A 49 1.33 -8.09 -23.69
N GLU A 50 2.01 -9.11 -24.20
CA GLU A 50 2.79 -10.06 -23.40
C GLU A 50 4.01 -9.38 -22.76
N ARG A 51 4.66 -8.44 -23.48
CA ARG A 51 5.78 -7.66 -22.94
C ARG A 51 5.30 -6.69 -21.87
N ALA A 52 4.14 -6.07 -22.07
CA ALA A 52 3.52 -5.21 -21.06
C ALA A 52 3.26 -5.99 -19.76
N GLU A 53 2.69 -7.19 -19.85
CA GLU A 53 2.44 -8.04 -18.69
C GLU A 53 3.72 -8.46 -17.99
N ARG A 54 4.72 -8.95 -18.74
CA ARG A 54 6.02 -9.35 -18.18
C ARG A 54 6.71 -8.19 -17.47
N GLY A 55 6.67 -6.99 -18.05
CA GLY A 55 7.21 -5.78 -17.43
C GLY A 55 6.51 -5.44 -16.10
N GLY A 56 5.18 -5.55 -16.07
CA GLY A 56 4.40 -5.34 -14.84
C GLY A 56 4.75 -6.34 -13.73
N TRP A 57 4.90 -7.63 -14.06
CA TRP A 57 5.32 -8.65 -13.10
C TRP A 57 6.74 -8.47 -12.61
N LEU A 58 7.66 -8.09 -13.50
CA LEU A 58 9.04 -7.81 -13.12
C LEU A 58 9.13 -6.62 -12.15
N ALA A 59 8.44 -5.52 -12.46
CA ALA A 59 8.36 -4.36 -11.59
C ALA A 59 7.71 -4.72 -10.24
N ALA A 60 6.65 -5.53 -10.25
CA ALA A 60 6.00 -6.00 -9.05
C ALA A 60 6.95 -6.84 -8.17
N GLY A 61 7.75 -7.72 -8.78
CA GLY A 61 8.77 -8.50 -8.07
C GLY A 61 9.88 -7.64 -7.46
N LEU A 62 10.38 -6.64 -8.19
CA LEU A 62 11.41 -5.72 -7.70
C LEU A 62 10.91 -4.89 -6.51
N VAL A 63 9.70 -4.31 -6.64
CA VAL A 63 9.08 -3.55 -5.54
C VAL A 63 8.76 -4.45 -4.36
N ALA A 64 8.29 -5.67 -4.60
CA ALA A 64 8.02 -6.65 -3.56
C ALA A 64 9.30 -7.01 -2.77
N GLY A 65 10.42 -7.24 -3.46
CA GLY A 65 11.72 -7.47 -2.84
C GLY A 65 12.16 -6.31 -1.96
N PHE A 66 12.07 -5.08 -2.47
CA PHE A 66 12.36 -3.88 -1.70
C PHE A 66 11.45 -3.74 -0.46
N MET A 67 10.15 -3.93 -0.63
CA MET A 67 9.17 -3.82 0.47
C MET A 67 9.37 -4.91 1.52
N LEU A 68 9.80 -6.11 1.13
CA LEU A 68 10.13 -7.19 2.05
C LEU A 68 11.35 -6.82 2.90
N ILE A 69 12.42 -6.31 2.29
CA ILE A 69 13.62 -5.84 3.00
C ILE A 69 13.24 -4.71 3.97
N ALA A 70 12.45 -3.74 3.52
CA ALA A 70 11.96 -2.64 4.36
C ALA A 70 11.11 -3.14 5.54
N SER A 71 10.23 -4.12 5.30
CA SER A 71 9.41 -4.74 6.34
C SER A 71 10.28 -5.42 7.39
N VAL A 72 11.26 -6.23 6.98
CA VAL A 72 12.22 -6.87 7.90
C VAL A 72 13.01 -5.83 8.70
N ALA A 73 13.50 -4.77 8.06
CA ALA A 73 14.23 -3.70 8.74
C ALA A 73 13.36 -3.01 9.81
N ILE A 74 12.08 -2.74 9.52
CA ILE A 74 11.15 -2.17 10.50
C ILE A 74 10.80 -3.14 11.62
N LEU A 75 10.70 -4.44 11.35
CA LEU A 75 10.43 -5.42 12.41
C LEU A 75 11.60 -5.52 13.39
N LEU A 76 12.84 -5.45 12.90
CA LEU A 76 14.06 -5.55 13.70
C LEU A 76 14.41 -4.25 14.43
N TRP A 77 14.30 -3.09 13.77
CA TRP A 77 14.76 -1.80 14.30
C TRP A 77 13.70 -0.68 14.21
N PRO A 78 12.48 -0.88 14.70
CA PRO A 78 11.41 0.10 14.52
C PRO A 78 11.71 1.41 15.27
N GLU A 79 12.21 1.35 16.50
CA GLU A 79 12.51 2.55 17.30
C GLU A 79 13.66 3.35 16.71
N SER A 80 14.74 2.67 16.29
CA SER A 80 15.88 3.33 15.65
C SER A 80 15.46 4.07 14.39
N ILE A 81 14.60 3.45 13.56
CA ILE A 81 14.05 4.09 12.36
C ILE A 81 13.18 5.28 12.73
N VAL A 82 12.28 5.14 13.71
CA VAL A 82 11.40 6.25 14.14
C VAL A 82 12.20 7.41 14.71
N ARG A 83 13.27 7.15 15.47
CA ARG A 83 14.14 8.18 16.05
C ARG A 83 14.86 9.05 15.02
N ILE A 84 15.02 8.58 13.78
CA ILE A 84 15.52 9.40 12.67
C ILE A 84 14.53 10.50 12.30
N PHE A 85 13.22 10.26 12.48
CA PHE A 85 12.16 11.19 12.10
C PHE A 85 11.61 12.03 13.27
N SER A 86 11.78 11.58 14.52
CA SER A 86 11.44 12.37 15.72
C SER A 86 12.27 11.93 16.93
N PRO A 87 12.86 12.86 17.70
CA PRO A 87 13.62 12.53 18.91
C PRO A 87 12.73 12.26 20.14
N GLU A 88 11.41 12.48 20.07
CA GLU A 88 10.50 12.38 21.21
C GLU A 88 10.23 10.91 21.61
N PRO A 89 10.62 10.48 22.83
CA PRO A 89 10.63 9.07 23.23
C PRO A 89 9.22 8.47 23.35
N ASP A 90 8.27 9.19 23.94
CA ASP A 90 6.88 8.73 24.13
C ASP A 90 6.18 8.49 22.79
N LEU A 91 6.51 9.31 21.80
CA LEU A 91 6.01 9.18 20.44
C LEU A 91 6.65 8.00 19.70
N ALA A 92 7.92 7.70 20.02
CA ALA A 92 8.67 6.65 19.36
C ALA A 92 8.06 5.28 19.61
N GLU A 93 7.72 4.95 20.86
CA GLU A 93 7.20 3.62 21.24
C GLU A 93 5.87 3.28 20.52
N ILE A 94 4.91 4.20 20.56
CA ILE A 94 3.59 4.01 19.92
C ILE A 94 3.74 3.94 18.40
N THR A 95 4.56 4.83 17.82
CA THR A 95 4.82 4.83 16.37
C THR A 95 5.53 3.55 15.92
N SER A 96 6.48 3.05 16.70
CA SER A 96 7.17 1.78 16.43
C SER A 96 6.19 0.61 16.40
N THR A 97 5.25 0.55 17.34
CA THR A 97 4.19 -0.47 17.34
C THR A 97 3.29 -0.34 16.12
N PHE A 98 2.93 0.89 15.75
CA PHE A 98 2.16 1.14 14.53
C PHE A 98 2.90 0.68 13.27
N LEU A 99 4.20 0.96 13.15
CA LEU A 99 5.00 0.53 12.00
C LEU A 99 5.15 -0.98 11.93
N ARG A 100 5.31 -1.67 13.07
CA ARG A 100 5.33 -3.15 13.11
C ARG A 100 4.03 -3.75 12.54
N ILE A 101 2.87 -3.18 12.88
CA ILE A 101 1.59 -3.62 12.31
C ILE A 101 1.55 -3.35 10.80
N ALA A 102 1.95 -2.15 10.38
CA ALA A 102 1.97 -1.78 8.96
C ALA A 102 2.96 -2.60 8.13
N ALA A 103 4.04 -3.09 8.74
CA ALA A 103 5.05 -3.93 8.09
C ALA A 103 4.45 -5.21 7.49
N ALA A 104 3.38 -5.76 8.07
CA ALA A 104 2.63 -6.87 7.51
C ALA A 104 1.95 -6.53 6.17
N GLY A 105 1.68 -5.25 5.91
CA GLY A 105 1.04 -4.75 4.70
C GLY A 105 1.98 -4.19 3.63
N TYR A 106 3.26 -3.95 3.92
CA TYR A 106 4.17 -3.27 2.97
C TYR A 106 4.37 -4.03 1.66
N LEU A 107 4.47 -5.35 1.72
CA LEU A 107 4.53 -6.17 0.52
C LEU A 107 3.31 -5.94 -0.38
N MET A 108 2.12 -5.93 0.23
CA MET A 108 0.86 -5.69 -0.46
C MET A 108 0.77 -4.25 -0.99
N MET A 109 1.27 -3.28 -0.24
CA MET A 109 1.37 -1.89 -0.66
C MET A 109 2.18 -1.75 -1.96
N GLY A 110 3.28 -2.50 -2.07
CA GLY A 110 4.10 -2.58 -3.29
C GLY A 110 3.31 -3.08 -4.50
N PHE A 111 2.59 -4.19 -4.36
CA PHE A 111 1.74 -4.73 -5.42
C PHE A 111 0.64 -3.75 -5.85
N ASN A 112 -0.07 -3.15 -4.89
CA ASN A 112 -1.07 -2.12 -5.17
C ASN A 112 -0.48 -0.99 -5.99
N ALA A 113 0.71 -0.50 -5.61
CA ALA A 113 1.38 0.58 -6.33
C ALA A 113 1.65 0.18 -7.78
N VAL A 114 2.35 -0.92 -8.02
CA VAL A 114 2.77 -1.30 -9.37
C VAL A 114 1.57 -1.57 -10.28
N PHE A 115 0.64 -2.43 -9.87
CA PHE A 115 -0.48 -2.79 -10.73
C PHE A 115 -1.41 -1.61 -10.99
N ARG A 116 -1.65 -0.73 -10.00
CA ARG A 116 -2.43 0.48 -10.23
C ARG A 116 -1.80 1.37 -11.31
N HIS A 117 -0.49 1.58 -11.28
CA HIS A 117 0.19 2.38 -12.29
C HIS A 117 0.28 1.67 -13.65
N CYS A 118 0.49 0.36 -13.69
CA CYS A 118 0.44 -0.43 -14.92
C CYS A 118 -0.91 -0.31 -15.64
N LEU A 119 -2.01 -0.46 -14.89
CA LEU A 119 -3.36 -0.38 -15.43
C LEU A 119 -3.68 1.04 -15.91
N SER A 120 -3.38 2.07 -15.11
CA SER A 120 -3.56 3.46 -15.51
C SER A 120 -2.71 3.82 -16.73
N GLY A 121 -1.45 3.36 -16.80
CA GLY A 121 -0.56 3.57 -17.93
C GLY A 121 -1.00 2.84 -19.21
N ALA A 122 -1.74 1.74 -19.06
CA ALA A 122 -2.40 1.02 -20.16
C ALA A 122 -3.71 1.67 -20.64
N GLY A 123 -4.08 2.85 -20.14
CA GLY A 123 -5.36 3.51 -20.45
C GLY A 123 -6.57 2.93 -19.70
N ASP A 124 -6.36 1.96 -18.80
CA ASP A 124 -7.42 1.42 -17.94
C ASP A 124 -7.46 2.17 -16.60
N THR A 125 -8.09 3.33 -16.57
CA THR A 125 -8.21 4.16 -15.35
C THR A 125 -9.45 3.86 -14.52
N LEU A 126 -10.55 3.45 -15.16
CA LEU A 126 -11.81 3.15 -14.48
C LEU A 126 -11.72 1.91 -13.58
N SER A 127 -11.03 0.86 -14.03
CA SER A 127 -10.95 -0.38 -13.25
C SER A 127 -10.13 -0.21 -11.96
N PRO A 128 -8.94 0.42 -11.98
CA PRO A 128 -8.21 0.77 -10.76
C PRO A 128 -8.99 1.67 -9.81
N MET A 129 -9.78 2.61 -10.35
CA MET A 129 -10.62 3.49 -9.55
C MET A 129 -11.72 2.69 -8.85
N ALA A 130 -12.45 1.84 -9.60
CA ALA A 130 -13.49 0.98 -9.05
C ALA A 130 -12.94 0.03 -7.97
N ILE A 131 -11.79 -0.60 -8.22
CA ILE A 131 -11.11 -1.46 -7.22
C ILE A 131 -10.77 -0.65 -5.97
N SER A 132 -10.17 0.54 -6.11
CA SER A 132 -9.81 1.38 -4.96
C SER A 132 -11.02 1.75 -4.12
N ILE A 133 -12.11 2.19 -4.78
CA ILE A 133 -13.34 2.58 -4.09
C ILE A 133 -13.96 1.36 -3.39
N LEU A 134 -14.09 0.23 -4.09
CA LEU A 134 -14.70 -0.98 -3.53
C LEU A 134 -13.91 -1.47 -2.31
N MET A 135 -12.58 -1.51 -2.38
CA MET A 135 -11.75 -2.00 -1.27
C MET A 135 -11.78 -1.05 -0.07
N ILE A 136 -11.80 0.26 -0.32
CA ILE A 136 -11.92 1.24 0.77
C ILE A 136 -13.28 1.13 1.46
N TRP A 137 -14.37 1.14 0.70
CA TRP A 137 -15.73 1.19 1.26
C TRP A 137 -16.27 -0.15 1.74
N ALA A 138 -15.93 -1.25 1.07
CA ALA A 138 -16.43 -2.58 1.44
C ALA A 138 -15.57 -3.29 2.48
N VAL A 139 -14.28 -2.94 2.59
CA VAL A 139 -13.35 -3.63 3.48
C VAL A 139 -12.76 -2.68 4.50
N GLN A 140 -12.00 -1.67 4.05
CA GLN A 140 -11.20 -0.85 4.96
C GLN A 140 -12.05 -0.03 5.94
N MET A 141 -13.10 0.64 5.46
CA MET A 141 -13.98 1.48 6.27
C MET A 141 -14.81 0.67 7.28
N PRO A 142 -15.50 -0.42 6.90
CA PRO A 142 -16.22 -1.27 7.86
C PRO A 142 -15.29 -1.84 8.92
N LEU A 143 -14.11 -2.34 8.54
CA LEU A 143 -13.14 -2.88 9.49
C LEU A 143 -12.59 -1.79 10.42
N ALA A 144 -12.37 -0.56 9.92
CA ALA A 144 -11.89 0.54 10.74
C ALA A 144 -12.88 0.96 11.83
N VAL A 145 -14.19 0.74 11.62
CA VAL A 145 -15.24 0.98 12.62
C VAL A 145 -15.43 -0.23 13.54
N LEU A 146 -15.50 -1.44 12.96
CA LEU A 146 -15.83 -2.66 13.68
C LEU A 146 -14.70 -3.16 14.58
N LEU A 147 -13.44 -3.17 14.11
CA LEU A 147 -12.34 -3.73 14.89
C LEU A 147 -12.16 -2.99 16.23
N PRO A 148 -12.09 -1.65 16.28
CA PRO A 148 -11.93 -0.95 17.55
C PRO A 148 -13.10 -1.09 18.51
N GLN A 149 -14.32 -1.38 18.01
CA GLN A 149 -15.53 -1.53 18.81
C GLN A 149 -15.74 -2.95 19.33
N VAL A 150 -15.44 -3.96 18.50
CA VAL A 150 -15.68 -5.38 18.79
C VAL A 150 -14.48 -6.00 19.50
N THR A 151 -13.27 -5.50 19.24
CA THR A 151 -12.03 -6.02 19.83
C THR A 151 -11.44 -5.03 20.81
N ASN A 152 -10.76 -5.53 21.84
CA ASN A 152 -10.07 -4.70 22.82
C ASN A 152 -8.76 -4.07 22.28
N LEU A 153 -8.61 -3.99 20.95
CA LEU A 153 -7.41 -3.51 20.25
C LEU A 153 -7.33 -1.97 20.17
N GLY A 154 -8.45 -1.26 20.40
CA GLY A 154 -8.50 0.20 20.34
C GLY A 154 -7.90 0.77 19.05
N VAL A 155 -6.90 1.65 19.16
CA VAL A 155 -6.21 2.28 18.02
C VAL A 155 -5.58 1.27 17.06
N TYR A 156 -5.08 0.15 17.59
CA TYR A 156 -4.42 -0.87 16.79
C TYR A 156 -5.40 -1.56 15.83
N GLY A 157 -6.69 -1.62 16.19
CA GLY A 157 -7.76 -2.11 15.31
C GLY A 157 -7.85 -1.31 14.01
N VAL A 158 -7.70 0.01 14.09
CA VAL A 158 -7.68 0.90 12.90
C VAL A 158 -6.46 0.60 12.02
N ARG A 159 -5.30 0.29 12.61
CA ARG A 159 -4.08 -0.06 11.85
C ARG A 159 -4.24 -1.39 11.13
N TRP A 160 -4.82 -2.40 11.80
CA TRP A 160 -5.14 -3.67 11.17
C TRP A 160 -6.17 -3.56 10.05
N ALA A 161 -7.16 -2.67 10.17
CA ALA A 161 -8.10 -2.39 9.09
C ALA A 161 -7.41 -1.83 7.82
N ILE A 162 -6.38 -0.98 7.98
CA ILE A 162 -5.56 -0.49 6.87
C ILE A 162 -4.80 -1.66 6.21
N VAL A 163 -4.17 -2.53 7.00
CA VAL A 163 -3.46 -3.71 6.48
C VAL A 163 -4.41 -4.64 5.73
N ALA A 164 -5.61 -4.89 6.27
CA ALA A 164 -6.64 -5.67 5.60
C ALA A 164 -7.02 -5.05 4.24
N GLY A 165 -7.23 -3.73 4.18
CA GLY A 165 -7.49 -3.01 2.93
C GLY A 165 -6.34 -3.14 1.91
N MET A 166 -5.08 -3.09 2.36
CA MET A 166 -3.92 -3.30 1.51
C MET A 166 -3.89 -4.72 0.93
N VAL A 167 -4.17 -5.74 1.76
CA VAL A 167 -4.21 -7.15 1.36
C VAL A 167 -5.32 -7.39 0.35
N THR A 168 -6.55 -6.96 0.65
CA THR A 168 -7.68 -7.16 -0.27
C THR A 168 -7.49 -6.37 -1.56
N GLY A 169 -6.96 -5.15 -1.48
CA GLY A 169 -6.59 -4.37 -2.65
C GLY A 169 -5.53 -5.04 -3.52
N ALA A 170 -4.48 -5.59 -2.91
CA ALA A 170 -3.44 -6.32 -3.65
C ALA A 170 -4.03 -7.54 -4.35
N ILE A 171 -4.88 -8.32 -3.67
CA ILE A 171 -5.56 -9.47 -4.27
C ILE A 171 -6.44 -9.02 -5.45
N ALA A 172 -7.23 -7.96 -5.30
CA ALA A 172 -8.08 -7.43 -6.37
C ALA A 172 -7.26 -6.95 -7.58
N TYR A 173 -6.16 -6.23 -7.35
CA TYR A 173 -5.28 -5.78 -8.43
C TYR A 173 -4.55 -6.93 -9.11
N ILE A 174 -4.00 -7.88 -8.34
CA ILE A 174 -3.31 -9.07 -8.86
C ILE A 174 -4.27 -9.89 -9.73
N THR A 175 -5.48 -10.17 -9.22
CA THR A 175 -6.48 -10.94 -9.96
C THR A 175 -6.91 -10.21 -11.23
N TYR A 176 -7.20 -8.92 -11.16
CA TYR A 176 -7.58 -8.13 -12.34
C TYR A 176 -6.45 -8.06 -13.38
N PHE A 177 -5.20 -7.90 -12.94
CA PHE A 177 -4.04 -7.89 -13.81
C PHE A 177 -3.86 -9.25 -14.51
N ARG A 178 -4.01 -10.36 -13.78
CA ARG A 178 -3.96 -11.73 -14.34
C ARG A 178 -5.10 -12.03 -15.32
N MET A 179 -6.28 -11.46 -15.12
CA MET A 179 -7.40 -11.64 -16.06
C MET A 179 -7.12 -11.04 -17.44
N GLY A 180 -6.13 -10.14 -17.56
CA GLY A 180 -5.70 -9.60 -18.85
C GLY A 180 -6.74 -8.73 -19.56
N ARG A 181 -7.87 -8.39 -18.91
CA ARG A 181 -8.94 -7.54 -19.50
C ARG A 181 -8.42 -6.17 -19.91
N TRP A 182 -7.47 -5.64 -19.13
CA TRP A 182 -6.77 -4.39 -19.39
C TRP A 182 -6.00 -4.39 -20.72
N LYS A 183 -5.55 -5.56 -21.22
CA LYS A 183 -4.81 -5.67 -22.49
C LYS A 183 -5.66 -5.36 -23.73
N ARG A 184 -6.99 -5.45 -23.60
CA ARG A 184 -7.94 -5.23 -24.72
C ARG A 184 -8.40 -3.78 -24.84
N LYS A 185 -8.04 -2.91 -23.89
CA LYS A 185 -8.37 -1.50 -24.01
C LYS A 185 -7.49 -0.86 -25.08
N LYS A 186 -8.15 -0.22 -26.04
CA LYS A 186 -7.45 0.63 -27.01
C LYS A 186 -7.08 1.93 -26.29
N VAL A 187 -5.79 2.23 -26.30
CA VAL A 187 -5.24 3.54 -25.90
C VAL A 187 -5.50 4.52 -27.03
#